data_AF-A0A133ULR3-F1
#
_entry.id   AF-A0A133ULR3-F1
#
_cell.length_a   1.000
_cell.length_b   1.000
_cell.length_c   1.000
_cell.angle_alpha   90.00
_cell.angle_beta   90.00
_cell.angle_gamma   90.00
#
_symmetry.space_group_name_H-M   'P 1'
#
loop_
_entity.id
_entity.type
_entity.pdbx_description
1 polymer ?
#
loop_
_entity_poly.entity_id
_entity_poly.type
_entity_poly.pdbx_seq_one_letter_code
_entity_poly.pdbx_strand_id
1 'polypeptide(L)'
;MLILVSLDLLAEEKSRIEENLFENLIGALDLSLDLVFYDLTSSYFEGEGPDLANFGYSRDRRDDREQIVLGIVMCGGVPIAHEV
;
A
#
# COMPACT_ATOMS: atom_id res chain seq x y z
N MET A 1 9.02 -21.59 -1.45
CA MET A 1 9.63 -21.41 -0.11
C MET A 1 10.61 -20.23 -0.06
N LEU A 2 11.48 -20.01 -1.06
CA LEU A 2 12.41 -18.85 -1.06
C LEU A 2 11.72 -17.47 -1.13
N ILE A 3 10.63 -17.34 -1.90
CA ILE A 3 9.94 -16.04 -2.09
C ILE A 3 9.31 -15.51 -0.79
N LEU A 4 8.79 -16.40 0.07
CA LEU A 4 8.16 -16.01 1.34
C LEU A 4 9.19 -15.42 2.31
N VAL A 5 10.34 -16.09 2.47
CA VAL A 5 11.44 -15.61 3.33
C VAL A 5 11.97 -14.25 2.86
N SER A 6 12.05 -14.03 1.54
CA SER A 6 12.48 -12.73 1.02
C SER A 6 11.51 -11.62 1.38
N LEU A 7 10.20 -11.87 1.40
CA LEU A 7 9.21 -10.86 1.78
C LEU A 7 9.27 -10.51 3.26
N ASP A 8 9.48 -11.49 4.14
CA ASP A 8 9.64 -11.25 5.58
C ASP A 8 10.84 -10.33 5.86
N LEU A 9 11.98 -10.60 5.22
CA LEU A 9 13.18 -9.75 5.33
C LEU A 9 12.98 -8.35 4.75
N LEU A 10 12.22 -8.21 3.65
CA LEU A 10 11.89 -6.90 3.10
C LEU A 10 10.92 -6.13 4.00
N ALA A 11 10.00 -6.83 4.68
CA ALA A 11 9.05 -6.22 5.60
C ALA A 11 9.76 -5.66 6.85
N GLU A 12 10.80 -6.32 7.36
CA GLU A 12 11.65 -5.80 8.44
C GLU A 12 12.33 -4.48 8.06
N GLU A 13 12.67 -4.32 6.78
CA GLU A 13 13.35 -3.14 6.24
C GLU A 13 12.39 -2.12 5.60
N LYS A 14 11.07 -2.28 5.80
CA LYS A 14 10.03 -1.48 5.13
C LYS A 14 10.29 0.02 5.18
N SER A 15 10.44 0.59 6.38
CA SER A 15 10.63 2.04 6.55
C SER A 15 11.84 2.56 5.77
N ARG A 16 12.97 1.84 5.85
CA ARG A 16 14.18 2.22 5.13
C ARG A 16 13.99 2.12 3.62
N ILE A 17 13.32 1.09 3.13
CA ILE A 17 13.04 0.91 1.70
C ILE A 17 12.11 2.03 1.20
N GLU A 18 11.06 2.35 1.94
CA GLU A 18 10.10 3.40 1.59
C GLU A 18 10.73 4.78 1.55
N GLU A 19 11.53 5.16 2.55
CA GLU A 19 12.26 6.44 2.58
C GLU A 19 13.20 6.56 1.38
N ASN A 20 14.00 5.53 1.11
CA ASN A 20 14.91 5.54 -0.03
C ASN A 20 14.16 5.59 -1.37
N LEU A 21 13.04 4.85 -1.51
CA LEU A 21 12.23 4.90 -2.72
C LEU A 21 11.61 6.30 -2.92
N PHE A 22 11.09 6.89 -1.85
CA PHE A 22 10.52 8.23 -1.87
C PHE A 22 11.54 9.26 -2.36
N GLU A 23 12.71 9.35 -1.73
CA GLU A 23 13.76 10.30 -2.11
C GLU A 23 14.19 10.13 -3.57
N ASN A 24 14.38 8.88 -4.01
CA ASN A 24 14.76 8.57 -5.38
C ASN A 24 13.66 8.94 -6.38
N LEU A 25 12.39 8.69 -6.07
CA LEU A 25 11.26 9.02 -6.94
C LEU A 25 11.10 10.53 -7.09
N ILE A 26 11.17 11.29 -5.98
CA ILE A 26 11.08 12.75 -6.02
C ILE A 26 12.19 13.34 -6.90
N GLY A 27 13.43 12.90 -6.69
CA GLY A 27 14.57 13.40 -7.47
C GLY A 27 14.56 12.95 -8.94
N ALA A 28 14.24 11.69 -9.22
CA ALA A 28 14.31 11.14 -10.58
C ALA A 28 13.18 11.63 -11.50
N LEU A 29 12.01 11.95 -10.93
CA LEU A 29 10.82 12.36 -11.67
C LEU A 29 10.49 13.84 -11.51
N ASP A 30 11.32 14.60 -10.80
CA ASP A 30 11.15 16.04 -10.52
C ASP A 30 9.74 16.34 -9.96
N LEU A 31 9.32 15.52 -8.99
CA LEU A 31 7.96 15.60 -8.44
C LEU A 31 7.86 16.79 -7.48
N SER A 32 6.95 17.72 -7.77
CA SER A 32 6.58 18.77 -6.80
C SER A 32 5.57 18.26 -5.78
N LEU A 33 5.91 18.38 -4.50
CA LEU A 33 5.06 18.05 -3.37
C LEU A 33 4.05 19.17 -3.01
N ASP A 34 3.88 20.18 -3.86
CA ASP A 34 2.91 21.27 -3.64
C ASP A 34 1.46 20.76 -3.60
N LEU A 35 1.18 19.67 -4.33
CA LEU A 35 -0.13 19.00 -4.35
C LEU A 35 0.06 17.49 -4.41
N VAL A 36 -0.54 16.80 -3.45
CA VAL A 36 -0.62 15.34 -3.41
C VAL A 36 -2.09 14.92 -3.32
N PHE A 37 -2.42 13.80 -3.95
CA PHE A 37 -3.74 13.18 -3.83
C PHE A 37 -3.66 12.02 -2.86
N TYR A 38 -4.66 11.90 -1.99
CA TYR A 38 -4.83 10.74 -1.13
C TYR A 38 -6.10 10.03 -1.57
N ASP A 39 -5.96 8.76 -1.96
CA ASP A 39 -7.09 7.90 -2.28
C ASP A 39 -7.14 6.69 -1.35
N LEU A 40 -8.36 6.24 -1.07
CA LEU A 40 -8.62 5.03 -0.30
C LEU A 40 -9.10 3.96 -1.28
N THR A 41 -8.40 2.83 -1.32
CA THR A 41 -8.83 1.64 -2.06
C THR A 41 -9.02 0.47 -1.08
N SER A 42 -9.76 -0.54 -1.48
CA SER A 42 -9.99 -1.74 -0.67
C SER A 42 -9.65 -2.99 -1.47
N SER A 43 -9.07 -3.98 -0.81
CA SER A 43 -8.82 -5.30 -1.40
C SER A 43 -9.46 -6.37 -0.51
N TYR A 44 -10.16 -7.34 -1.11
CA TYR A 44 -10.74 -8.47 -0.42
C TYR A 44 -9.92 -9.75 -0.60
N PHE A 45 -10.08 -10.70 0.31
CA PHE A 45 -9.38 -11.98 0.25
C PHE A 45 -10.32 -13.14 -0.14
N GLU A 46 -9.81 -14.05 -0.97
CA GLU A 46 -10.45 -15.32 -1.28
C GLU A 46 -9.84 -16.40 -0.38
N GLY A 47 -10.44 -16.66 0.79
CA GLY A 47 -9.94 -17.61 1.80
C GLY A 47 -9.80 -16.98 3.18
N GLU A 48 -8.90 -17.51 4.00
CA GLU A 48 -8.51 -16.91 5.29
C GLU A 48 -7.58 -15.72 5.02
N GLY A 49 -8.01 -14.52 5.43
CA GLY A 49 -7.22 -13.29 5.29
C GLY A 49 -6.15 -13.16 6.37
N PRO A 50 -5.26 -12.15 6.28
CA PRO A 50 -4.39 -11.80 7.40
C PRO A 50 -5.19 -11.26 8.58
N ASP A 51 -4.65 -11.29 9.80
CA ASP A 51 -5.30 -10.76 11.01
C ASP A 51 -5.71 -9.28 10.92
N LEU A 52 -5.10 -8.54 9.98
CA LEU A 52 -5.40 -7.14 9.71
C LEU A 52 -6.70 -6.97 8.88
N ALA A 53 -7.13 -8.01 8.15
CA ALA A 53 -8.34 -7.98 7.36
C ALA A 53 -9.58 -8.12 8.26
N ASN A 54 -10.64 -7.39 7.93
CA ASN A 54 -11.91 -7.46 8.65
C ASN A 54 -13.09 -7.35 7.68
N PHE A 55 -14.25 -7.86 8.09
CA PHE A 55 -15.50 -7.53 7.41
C PHE A 55 -15.79 -6.05 7.55
N GLY A 56 -16.15 -5.40 6.45
CA GLY A 56 -16.30 -3.94 6.45
C GLY A 56 -17.07 -3.42 5.24
N TYR A 57 -17.05 -2.10 5.07
CA TYR A 57 -17.69 -1.44 3.95
C TYR A 57 -17.01 -1.83 2.64
N SER A 58 -17.68 -2.67 1.86
CA SER A 58 -17.17 -3.11 0.56
C SER A 58 -17.56 -2.14 -0.54
N ARG A 59 -16.59 -1.42 -1.08
CA ARG A 59 -16.79 -0.62 -2.31
C ARG A 59 -17.13 -1.52 -3.50
N ASP A 60 -16.64 -2.77 -3.47
CA ASP A 60 -16.84 -3.78 -4.52
C ASP A 60 -18.11 -4.63 -4.32
N ARG A 61 -18.96 -4.31 -3.34
CA ARG A 61 -20.18 -5.07 -2.99
C ARG A 61 -19.90 -6.54 -2.62
N ARG A 62 -18.76 -6.78 -1.97
CA ARG A 62 -18.34 -8.07 -1.39
C ARG A 62 -18.24 -7.94 0.13
N ASP A 63 -19.33 -7.52 0.75
CA ASP A 63 -19.49 -7.51 2.21
C ASP A 63 -19.44 -8.94 2.80
N ASP A 64 -19.57 -9.96 1.95
CA ASP A 64 -19.36 -11.37 2.27
C ASP A 64 -17.88 -11.75 2.50
N ARG A 65 -16.93 -10.83 2.30
CA ARG A 65 -15.48 -11.11 2.39
C ARG A 65 -14.76 -10.14 3.33
N GLU A 66 -13.77 -10.67 4.04
CA GLU A 66 -12.79 -9.87 4.77
C GLU A 66 -11.97 -9.02 3.80
N GLN A 67 -11.73 -7.79 4.21
CA GLN A 67 -11.11 -6.74 3.41
C GLN A 67 -10.07 -5.98 4.21
N ILE A 68 -9.15 -5.38 3.46
CA ILE A 68 -8.20 -4.41 3.97
C ILE A 68 -8.40 -3.10 3.22
N VAL A 69 -8.28 -1.98 3.93
CA VAL A 69 -8.31 -0.65 3.33
C VAL A 69 -6.87 -0.19 3.16
N LEU A 70 -6.56 0.36 2.00
CA LEU A 70 -5.26 0.86 1.65
C LEU A 70 -5.39 2.35 1.34
N GLY A 71 -4.65 3.17 2.09
CA GLY A 71 -4.44 4.57 1.76
C GLY A 71 -3.24 4.70 0.83
N ILE A 72 -3.40 5.40 -0.28
CA ILE A 72 -2.32 5.62 -1.25
C ILE A 72 -2.15 7.13 -1.44
N VAL A 73 -0.91 7.61 -1.26
CA VAL A 73 -0.52 8.98 -1.56
C VAL A 73 0.08 9.03 -2.95
N MET A 74 -0.49 9.85 -3.82
CA MET A 74 -0.10 10.03 -5.21
C MET A 74 0.44 11.44 -5.44
N CYS A 75 1.60 11.56 -6.09
CA CYS A 75 2.18 12.83 -6.51
C CYS A 75 2.54 12.77 -7.99
N GLY A 76 2.07 13.71 -8.80
CA GLY A 76 2.34 13.72 -10.25
C GLY A 76 1.88 12.45 -10.99
N GLY A 77 0.89 11.72 -10.46
CA GLY A 77 0.43 10.44 -11.01
C GLY A 77 1.23 9.21 -10.55
N VAL A 78 2.18 9.37 -9.62
CA VAL A 78 3.04 8.31 -9.10
C VAL A 78 2.73 8.05 -7.62
N PRO A 79 2.60 6.79 -7.17
CA PRO A 79 2.45 6.47 -5.76
C PRO A 79 3.77 6.75 -5.02
N ILE A 80 3.71 7.57 -3.99
CA ILE A 80 4.88 7.99 -3.21
C ILE A 80 4.85 7.50 -1.75
N ALA A 81 3.68 7.11 -1.24
CA ALA A 81 3.53 6.47 0.06
C ALA A 81 2.24 5.65 0.11
N HIS A 82 2.16 4.72 1.07
CA HIS A 82 0.93 3.98 1.37
C HIS A 82 0.78 3.74 2.87
N GLU A 83 -0.45 3.49 3.30
CA GLU A 83 -0.80 3.10 4.67
C GLU A 83 -1.84 1.98 4.60
N VAL A 84 -1.80 1.05 5.56
CA VAL A 84 -2.67 -0.13 5.64
C VAL A 84 -3.32 -0.21 7.00
#